data_AF-A0A929H5C6-F1
#
_entry.id   AF-A0A929H5C6-F1
#
_cell.length_a   1.000
_cell.length_b   1.000
_cell.length_c   1.000
_cell.angle_alpha   90.00
_cell.angle_beta   90.00
_cell.angle_gamma   90.00
#
_symmetry.space_group_name_H-M   'P 1'
#
loop_
_entity.id
_entity.type
_entity.pdbx_description
1 polymer ?
#
loop_
_entity_poly.entity_id
_entity_poly.type
_entity_poly.pdbx_seq_one_letter_code
_entity_poly.pdbx_strand_id
1 'polypeptide(L)'
;MSVVNKEKVREIYEVLPKLNCGFCGFESCGQFARAIAEGRASPFGCRQNPWIGYHISEIIGIKVPAYTYGFLPAFAPPLGVAILQKPLREEMRGLFQKVDNILGRIENLKASR
;
A
#
# COMPACT_ATOMS: atom_id res chain seq x y z
N MET A 1 21.65 -1.82 -12.38
CA MET A 1 20.54 -2.74 -12.68
C MET A 1 19.89 -3.17 -11.37
N SER A 2 18.64 -2.79 -11.13
CA SER A 2 17.83 -3.34 -10.04
C SER A 2 17.77 -4.85 -10.23
N VAL A 3 18.23 -5.62 -9.23
CA VAL A 3 18.15 -7.08 -9.28
C VAL A 3 16.68 -7.44 -9.21
N VAL A 4 16.07 -7.68 -10.37
CA VAL A 4 14.70 -8.20 -10.45
C VAL A 4 14.73 -9.58 -9.80
N ASN A 5 14.04 -9.73 -8.68
CA ASN A 5 13.95 -11.01 -7.99
C ASN A 5 13.12 -11.98 -8.85
N LYS A 6 13.83 -12.80 -9.64
CA LYS A 6 13.22 -13.75 -10.60
C LYS A 6 12.32 -14.77 -9.91
N GLU A 7 12.62 -15.14 -8.67
CA GLU A 7 11.81 -16.09 -7.88
C GLU A 7 10.45 -15.48 -7.57
N LYS A 8 10.41 -14.25 -7.05
CA LYS A 8 9.16 -13.51 -6.83
C LYS A 8 8.35 -13.32 -8.11
N VAL A 9 9.00 -13.00 -9.24
CA VAL A 9 8.29 -12.87 -10.53
C VAL A 9 7.62 -14.19 -10.91
N ARG A 10 8.30 -15.32 -10.73
CA ARG A 10 7.74 -16.64 -11.03
C ARG A 10 6.57 -16.97 -10.11
N GLU A 11 6.71 -16.76 -8.81
CA GLU A 11 5.64 -16.99 -7.83
C GLU A 11 4.40 -16.15 -8.12
N ILE A 12 4.58 -14.86 -8.43
CA ILE A 12 3.49 -13.97 -8.81
C ILE A 12 2.85 -14.44 -10.12
N TYR A 13 3.65 -14.85 -11.11
CA TYR A 13 3.12 -15.35 -12.38
C TYR A 13 2.28 -16.63 -12.22
N GLU A 14 2.66 -17.52 -11.30
CA GLU A 14 1.94 -18.76 -11.05
C GLU A 14 0.55 -18.54 -10.48
N VAL A 15 0.36 -17.51 -9.65
CA VAL A 15 -0.97 -17.19 -9.13
C VAL A 15 -1.85 -16.44 -10.14
N LEU A 16 -1.29 -15.81 -11.17
CA LEU A 16 -2.09 -15.05 -12.13
C LEU A 16 -2.99 -15.95 -12.99
N PRO A 17 -4.12 -15.42 -13.53
CA PRO A 17 -5.02 -16.18 -14.42
C PRO A 17 -4.41 -16.62 -15.76
N LYS A 18 -3.21 -16.13 -16.12
CA LYS A 18 -2.48 -16.43 -17.38
C LYS A 18 -3.29 -16.15 -18.67
N LEU A 19 -4.31 -15.29 -18.58
CA LEU A 19 -5.18 -14.92 -19.71
C LEU A 19 -4.58 -13.85 -20.64
N ASN A 20 -3.55 -13.11 -20.20
CA ASN A 20 -2.94 -12.01 -20.97
C ASN A 20 -3.96 -10.99 -21.51
N CYS A 21 -4.99 -10.65 -20.71
CA CYS A 21 -6.12 -9.82 -21.14
C CYS A 21 -5.82 -8.31 -21.27
N GLY A 22 -4.67 -7.82 -20.81
CA GLY A 22 -4.30 -6.40 -20.95
C GLY A 22 -5.04 -5.41 -20.03
N PHE A 23 -6.09 -5.80 -19.31
CA PHE A 23 -6.90 -4.86 -18.51
C PHE A 23 -6.16 -4.20 -17.34
N CYS A 24 -5.02 -4.74 -16.93
CA CYS A 24 -4.14 -4.13 -15.93
C CYS A 24 -3.15 -3.11 -16.54
N GLY A 25 -3.17 -2.89 -17.86
CA GLY A 25 -2.26 -1.99 -18.58
C GLY A 25 -0.95 -2.64 -19.02
N PHE A 26 -0.80 -3.97 -18.85
CA PHE A 26 0.37 -4.73 -19.28
C PHE A 26 0.01 -5.74 -20.36
N GLU A 27 0.85 -5.86 -21.38
CA GLU A 27 0.63 -6.73 -22.54
C GLU A 27 0.51 -8.22 -22.17
N SER A 28 1.19 -8.67 -21.11
CA SER A 28 1.07 -10.05 -20.62
C SER A 28 1.08 -10.14 -19.10
N CYS A 29 0.56 -11.25 -18.58
CA CYS A 29 0.59 -11.58 -17.16
C CYS A 29 2.04 -11.66 -16.63
N GLY A 30 2.99 -12.09 -17.46
CA GLY A 30 4.42 -12.09 -17.10
C GLY A 30 4.99 -10.68 -16.95
N GLN A 31 4.62 -9.75 -17.84
CA GLN A 31 5.01 -8.34 -17.72
C GLN A 31 4.40 -7.70 -16.47
N PHE A 32 3.14 -8.00 -16.17
CA PHE A 32 2.49 -7.56 -14.95
C PHE A 32 3.18 -8.11 -13.69
N ALA A 33 3.48 -9.41 -13.64
CA ALA A 33 4.20 -10.03 -12.53
C ALA A 33 5.57 -9.38 -12.28
N ARG A 34 6.31 -9.09 -13.36
CA ARG A 34 7.58 -8.36 -13.29
C ARG A 34 7.40 -6.94 -12.76
N ALA A 35 6.39 -6.22 -13.25
CA ALA A 35 6.13 -4.86 -12.79
C ALA A 35 5.73 -4.81 -11.31
N ILE A 36 4.99 -5.80 -10.80
CA ILE A 36 4.69 -5.93 -9.37
C ILE A 36 5.96 -6.21 -8.57
N ALA A 37 6.80 -7.17 -8.99
CA ALA A 37 8.04 -7.51 -8.30
C ALA A 37 9.04 -6.33 -8.26
N GLU A 38 8.99 -5.45 -9.25
CA GLU A 38 9.77 -4.21 -9.33
C GLU A 38 9.12 -3.04 -8.57
N GLY A 39 7.92 -3.22 -7.99
CA GLY A 39 7.18 -2.18 -7.28
C GLY A 39 6.58 -1.09 -8.18
N ARG A 40 6.52 -1.32 -9.50
CA ARG A 40 5.95 -0.40 -10.49
C ARG A 40 4.45 -0.57 -10.69
N ALA A 41 3.88 -1.68 -10.21
CA ALA A 41 2.46 -1.98 -10.33
C ALA A 41 1.87 -2.43 -8.99
N SER A 42 0.59 -2.09 -8.77
CA SER A 42 -0.14 -2.56 -7.59
C SER A 42 -0.44 -4.06 -7.70
N PRO A 43 -0.28 -4.84 -6.60
CA PRO A 43 -0.64 -6.26 -6.58
C PRO A 43 -2.15 -6.49 -6.86
N PHE A 44 -2.99 -5.49 -6.59
CA PHE A 44 -4.44 -5.52 -6.87
C PHE A 44 -4.81 -5.06 -8.29
N GLY A 45 -3.82 -4.89 -9.18
CA GLY A 45 -4.04 -4.38 -10.53
C GLY A 45 -4.78 -5.35 -11.48
N CYS A 46 -4.89 -6.64 -11.14
CA CYS A 46 -5.59 -7.60 -11.99
C CYS A 46 -7.10 -7.39 -11.93
N ARG A 47 -7.67 -6.74 -12.96
CA ARG A 47 -9.12 -6.47 -13.03
C ARG A 47 -9.98 -7.74 -13.17
N GLN A 48 -9.43 -8.78 -13.77
CA GLN A 48 -10.14 -10.04 -13.98
C GLN A 48 -10.36 -10.81 -12.67
N ASN A 49 -9.40 -10.70 -11.75
CA ASN A 49 -9.50 -11.29 -10.42
C ASN A 49 -8.75 -10.42 -9.40
N PRO A 50 -9.39 -9.36 -8.87
CA PRO A 50 -8.74 -8.46 -7.91
C PRO A 50 -8.31 -9.16 -6.62
N TRP A 51 -8.98 -10.25 -6.23
CA TRP A 51 -8.70 -11.02 -5.01
C TRP A 51 -7.33 -11.68 -5.03
N ILE A 52 -6.78 -11.95 -6.21
CA ILE A 52 -5.43 -12.51 -6.35
C ILE A 52 -4.36 -11.59 -5.76
N GLY A 53 -4.66 -10.29 -5.64
CA GLY A 53 -3.77 -9.29 -5.06
C GLY A 53 -3.42 -9.57 -3.60
N TYR A 54 -4.25 -10.30 -2.85
CA TYR A 54 -3.92 -10.72 -1.49
C TYR A 54 -2.77 -11.75 -1.48
N HIS A 55 -2.86 -12.80 -2.30
CA HIS A 55 -1.78 -13.79 -2.47
C HIS A 55 -0.49 -13.15 -2.99
N ILE A 56 -0.61 -12.26 -3.97
CA ILE A 56 0.54 -11.52 -4.49
C ILE A 56 1.19 -10.67 -3.39
N SER A 57 0.40 -10.07 -2.50
CA SER A 57 0.90 -9.25 -1.40
C SER A 57 1.70 -10.08 -0.37
N GLU A 58 1.26 -11.31 -0.10
CA GLU A 58 2.02 -12.27 0.72
C GLU A 58 3.39 -12.58 0.10
N ILE A 59 3.44 -12.84 -1.21
CA ILE A 59 4.68 -13.13 -1.95
C ILE A 59 5.68 -11.96 -1.89
N ILE A 60 5.20 -10.73 -2.08
CA ILE A 60 6.06 -9.55 -2.03
C ILE A 60 6.40 -9.09 -0.61
N GLY A 61 5.73 -9.64 0.41
CA GLY A 61 5.95 -9.34 1.83
C GLY A 61 5.25 -8.06 2.31
N ILE A 62 4.21 -7.60 1.61
CA ILE A 62 3.42 -6.44 2.01
C ILE A 62 2.25 -6.91 2.88
N LYS A 63 2.16 -6.40 4.12
CA LYS A 63 1.01 -6.63 4.99
C LYS A 63 -0.17 -5.79 4.53
N VAL A 64 -1.14 -6.41 3.85
CA VAL A 64 -2.41 -5.75 3.50
C VAL A 64 -3.43 -6.02 4.60
N PRO A 65 -4.10 -4.99 5.15
CA PRO A 65 -5.26 -5.22 5.99
C PRO A 65 -6.36 -5.86 5.13
N ALA A 66 -6.83 -7.04 5.53
CA ALA A 66 -7.99 -7.67 4.90
C ALA A 66 -9.22 -6.81 5.18
N TYR A 67 -9.67 -6.05 4.18
CA TYR A 67 -10.96 -5.38 4.27
C TYR A 67 -12.04 -6.41 4.01
N THR A 68 -12.77 -6.79 5.05
CA THR A 68 -14.04 -7.45 4.87
C THR A 68 -14.97 -6.46 4.17
N TYR A 69 -15.30 -6.71 2.91
CA TYR A 69 -16.49 -6.13 2.28
C TYR A 69 -17.73 -6.80 2.91
N GLY A 70 -17.86 -6.67 4.23
CA GLY A 70 -19.13 -6.85 4.89
C GLY A 70 -20.01 -5.73 4.40
N PHE A 71 -21.23 -6.08 3.97
CA PHE A 71 -22.31 -5.14 3.78
C PHE A 71 -22.31 -4.17 4.98
N LEU A 72 -21.85 -2.93 4.80
CA LEU A 72 -21.93 -1.96 5.87
C LEU A 72 -23.41 -1.63 5.99
N PRO A 73 -24.10 -1.98 7.10
CA PRO A 73 -25.43 -1.44 7.32
C PRO A 73 -25.31 0.09 7.27
N ALA A 74 -26.31 0.78 6.73
CA ALA A 74 -26.31 2.24 6.55
C ALA A 74 -26.07 3.05 7.85
N PHE A 75 -26.08 2.37 9.00
CA PHE A 75 -25.84 2.93 10.33
C PHE A 75 -24.45 2.62 10.91
N ALA A 76 -23.57 1.93 10.18
CA ALA A 76 -22.20 1.75 10.62
C ALA A 76 -21.43 3.08 10.43
N PRO A 77 -20.71 3.58 11.46
CA PRO A 77 -19.83 4.72 11.27
C PRO A 77 -18.84 4.38 10.16
N PRO A 78 -18.42 5.35 9.32
CA PRO A 78 -17.51 5.08 8.22
C PRO A 78 -16.30 4.37 8.79
N LEU A 79 -16.09 3.12 8.37
CA LEU A 79 -14.95 2.28 8.74
C LEU A 79 -13.69 2.75 8.00
N GLY A 80 -13.51 4.07 7.95
CA GLY A 80 -12.26 4.72 7.64
C GLY A 80 -11.47 4.85 8.94
N VAL A 81 -10.28 4.28 8.96
CA VAL A 81 -9.19 4.66 9.89
C VAL A 81 -9.32 4.14 11.33
N ALA A 82 -9.76 2.89 11.55
CA ALA A 82 -9.69 2.29 12.89
C ALA A 82 -8.65 1.17 13.04
N ILE A 83 -8.16 0.57 11.95
CA ILE A 83 -7.27 -0.59 12.04
C ILE A 83 -5.89 -0.19 11.54
N LEU A 84 -4.95 -0.13 12.48
CA LEU A 84 -3.50 0.11 12.31
C LEU A 84 -3.02 1.57 12.34
N GLN A 85 -3.20 2.25 13.49
CA GLN A 85 -2.49 3.52 13.73
C GLN A 85 -1.93 3.73 15.14
N LYS A 86 -2.04 2.83 16.11
CA LYS A 86 -1.51 3.15 17.47
C LYS A 86 -0.01 3.51 17.48
N PRO A 87 0.91 2.70 16.94
CA PRO A 87 2.34 3.04 16.97
C PRO A 87 2.67 4.24 16.06
N LEU A 88 2.13 4.26 14.84
CA LEU A 88 2.37 5.36 13.90
C LEU A 88 1.80 6.71 14.38
N ARG A 89 0.64 6.70 15.07
CA ARG A 89 0.01 7.90 15.61
C ARG A 89 0.81 8.48 16.77
N GLU A 90 1.44 7.65 17.60
CA GLU A 90 2.34 8.14 18.64
C GLU A 90 3.62 8.73 18.05
N GLU A 91 4.22 8.09 17.03
CA GLU A 91 5.38 8.65 16.33
C GLU A 91 5.06 9.98 15.65
N MET A 92 3.94 10.05 14.93
CA MET A 92 3.48 11.30 14.31
C MET A 92 3.22 12.37 15.36
N ARG A 93 2.61 12.04 16.51
CA ARG A 93 2.36 12.98 17.61
C ARG A 93 3.66 13.55 18.17
N GLY A 94 4.66 12.70 18.43
CA GLY A 94 5.97 13.15 18.91
C GLY A 94 6.67 14.07 17.90
N LEU A 95 6.55 13.78 16.61
CA LEU A 95 7.08 14.64 15.55
C LEU A 95 6.37 16.00 15.50
N PHE A 96 5.03 16.03 15.57
CA PHE A 96 4.25 17.26 15.58
C PHE A 96 4.58 18.14 16.78
N GLN A 97 4.70 17.56 17.99
CA GLN A 97 5.12 18.31 19.18
C GLN A 97 6.48 18.99 19.02
N LYS A 98 7.42 18.33 18.33
CA LYS A 98 8.74 18.90 18.06
C LYS A 98 8.66 20.07 17.08
N VAL A 99 7.82 19.96 16.05
CA VAL A 99 7.55 21.06 15.10
C VAL A 99 6.93 22.26 15.82
N ASP A 100 5.91 22.03 16.66
CA ASP A 100 5.24 23.10 17.42
C ASP A 100 6.20 23.83 18.35
N ASN A 101 7.09 23.10 19.04
CA ASN A 101 8.12 23.70 19.89
C ASN A 101 9.07 24.61 19.09
N ILE A 102 9.51 24.15 17.91
CA ILE A 102 10.38 24.93 17.04
C ILE A 102 9.66 26.19 16.55
N LEU A 103 8.40 26.09 16.15
CA LEU A 103 7.60 27.23 15.71
C LEU A 103 7.45 28.27 16.82
N GLY A 104 7.12 27.84 18.04
CA GLY A 104 7.02 28.75 19.20
C GLY A 104 8.35 29.45 19.52
N ARG A 105 9.50 28.78 19.33
CA ARG A 105 10.82 29.42 19.48
C ARG A 105 11.07 30.46 18.39
N ILE A 106 10.67 30.19 17.15
CA ILE A 106 10.79 31.13 16.04
C ILE A 106 9.93 32.38 16.28
N GLU A 107 8.71 32.21 16.77
CA GLU A 107 7.80 33.32 17.09
C GLU A 107 8.35 34.20 18.22
N ASN A 108 8.87 33.60 19.30
CA ASN A 108 9.52 34.36 20.37
C ASN A 108 10.75 35.12 19.89
N LEU A 109 11.56 34.54 19.00
CA LEU A 109 12.71 35.23 18.40
C LEU A 109 12.29 36.38 17.49
N LYS A 110 11.14 36.27 16.80
CA LYS A 110 10.57 37.38 16.02
C LYS A 110 10.01 38.49 16.92
N ALA A 111 9.40 38.14 18.05
CA ALA A 111 8.83 39.11 18.99
C ALA A 111 9.90 39.87 19.80
N SER A 112 11.10 39.29 19.94
CA SER A 112 12.23 39.90 20.63
C SER A 112 13.14 40.75 19.72
N ARG A 113 12.75 40.98 18.46
CA ARG A 113 13.50 41.74 17.45
C ARG A 113 12.69 42.95 17.00
#